data_AF-A0A4Q2YA27-F1
#
_entry.id   AF-A0A4Q2YA27-F1
#
_cell.length_a   1.000
_cell.length_b   1.000
_cell.length_c   1.000
_cell.angle_alpha   90.00
_cell.angle_beta   90.00
_cell.angle_gamma   90.00
#
_symmetry.space_group_name_H-M   'P 1'
#
loop_
_entity.id
_entity.type
_entity.pdbx_description
1 polymer ?
#
loop_
_entity_poly.entity_id
_entity_poly.type
_entity_poly.pdbx_seq_one_letter_code
_entity_poly.pdbx_strand_id
1 'polypeptide(L)'
;MEVPARQFTWPTDGVVYIEPEDIAAAVSDLEKGILEDRSLVITHPAVVDCVTETYEPYSHPGFGGGAIGERDGAWSFPHIMSKLLNKKFVPDDTQAGVAQNARLAKVLNDFMRQWEKPSIPGIPYDVEFFTNVINPWRRASGDAHYPPGQLAPHLAPLRLLAITNRIDLRENFAAGGAGGPKPSNAGRLHFIFGFTSPKTVNNKGNMLEGRLSVEIAVEKKGQEELWKWAKQWKDLDIQWPKGKAAPDAGYISALRELTESVLSPGSLASIRTNEKVNSGKPPWQMREFIADKGSMRSAGLTQTPVFPLLGDPPSKQFFSTNLSKIDDGSYWLPENLRAPMADITLSKLVFNGVDKMRRDIIVLNSCNGCHGSETGVINHGVPENLLFSHIGHRQTHVPSELSGFLKKSDIQRRKTSLAVLLAPSKYVRRLADLTGAAARVAGAAH
;
A
#
# COMPACT_ATOMS: atom_id res chain seq x y z
N MET A 1 45.97 25.81 -2.27
CA MET A 1 45.12 26.43 -1.23
C MET A 1 44.22 25.34 -0.69
N GLU A 2 44.68 24.69 0.37
CA GLU A 2 43.90 23.70 1.11
C GLU A 2 43.00 24.42 2.12
N VAL A 3 41.75 24.00 2.22
CA VAL A 3 40.80 24.52 3.20
C VAL A 3 41.03 23.76 4.52
N PRO A 4 41.22 24.43 5.67
CA PRO A 4 41.54 23.74 6.91
C PRO A 4 40.31 23.04 7.49
N ALA A 5 40.48 21.78 7.89
CA ALA A 5 39.50 21.01 8.62
C ALA A 5 39.18 21.69 9.96
N ARG A 6 37.90 22.03 10.19
CA ARG A 6 37.43 22.46 11.51
C ARG A 6 37.45 21.26 12.46
N GLN A 7 38.38 21.26 13.41
CA GLN A 7 38.32 20.40 14.60
C GLN A 7 37.17 20.85 15.50
N PHE A 8 36.20 19.96 15.71
CA PHE A 8 35.26 20.03 16.83
C PHE A 8 35.71 18.98 17.87
N THR A 9 36.08 19.42 19.06
CA THR A 9 36.36 18.54 20.20
C THR A 9 35.11 18.41 21.08
N TRP A 10 34.74 17.16 21.38
CA TRP A 10 33.75 16.78 22.39
C TRP A 10 34.36 15.69 23.30
N PRO A 11 33.91 15.57 24.56
CA PRO A 11 34.68 14.95 25.62
C PRO A 11 34.83 13.44 25.49
N THR A 12 35.93 12.97 26.04
CA THR A 12 36.43 11.60 26.09
C THR A 12 35.52 10.69 26.90
N ASP A 13 34.69 9.91 26.21
CA ASP A 13 34.16 8.63 26.70
C ASP A 13 34.03 7.66 25.52
N GLY A 14 35.08 6.84 25.31
CA GLY A 14 35.01 5.52 24.65
C GLY A 14 34.23 5.36 23.33
N VAL A 15 34.21 6.34 22.42
CA VAL A 15 33.58 6.17 21.11
C VAL A 15 34.52 5.38 20.19
N VAL A 16 34.17 4.11 19.94
CA VAL A 16 34.77 3.32 18.86
C VAL A 16 34.38 4.00 17.54
N TYR A 17 35.35 4.56 16.83
CA TYR A 17 35.17 5.02 15.46
C TYR A 17 34.92 3.80 14.58
N ILE A 18 33.80 3.80 13.88
CA ILE A 18 33.49 2.76 12.90
C ILE A 18 33.45 3.43 11.53
N GLU A 19 34.22 2.88 10.60
CA GLU A 19 34.34 3.44 9.27
C GLU A 19 33.06 3.21 8.45
N PRO A 20 32.67 4.12 7.56
CA PRO A 20 31.47 3.99 6.72
C PRO A 20 31.38 2.64 5.97
N GLU A 21 32.51 2.09 5.52
CA GLU A 21 32.59 0.77 4.89
C GLU A 21 32.16 -0.39 5.80
N ASP A 22 32.52 -0.35 7.09
CA ASP A 22 32.12 -1.37 8.07
C ASP A 22 30.61 -1.34 8.30
N ILE A 23 30.03 -0.14 8.19
CA ILE A 23 28.59 0.03 8.33
C ILE A 23 27.84 -0.52 7.11
N ALA A 24 28.34 -0.22 5.91
CA ALA A 24 27.80 -0.75 4.67
C ALA A 24 27.89 -2.28 4.61
N ALA A 25 29.01 -2.86 5.08
CA ALA A 25 29.19 -4.29 5.20
C ALA A 25 28.19 -4.91 6.19
N ALA A 26 28.03 -4.32 7.38
CA ALA A 26 27.07 -4.80 8.38
C ALA A 26 25.62 -4.76 7.88
N VAL A 27 25.21 -3.70 7.18
CA VAL A 27 23.88 -3.61 6.55
C VAL A 27 23.74 -4.68 5.47
N SER A 28 24.73 -4.85 4.59
CA SER A 28 24.71 -5.86 3.54
C SER A 28 24.57 -7.29 4.10
N ASP A 29 25.24 -7.60 5.20
CA ASP A 29 25.12 -8.91 5.84
C ASP A 29 23.75 -9.12 6.50
N LEU A 30 23.19 -8.08 7.14
CA LEU A 30 21.82 -8.12 7.66
C LEU A 30 20.79 -8.31 6.54
N GLU A 31 20.97 -7.63 5.40
CA GLU A 31 20.14 -7.81 4.22
C GLU A 31 20.13 -9.29 3.79
N LYS A 32 21.30 -9.93 3.64
CA LYS A 32 21.37 -11.35 3.25
C LYS A 32 20.57 -12.28 4.17
N GLY A 33 20.42 -11.91 5.45
CA GLY A 33 19.67 -12.66 6.46
C GLY A 33 18.16 -12.39 6.50
N ILE A 34 17.63 -11.39 5.78
CA ILE A 34 16.20 -11.08 5.74
C ILE A 34 15.49 -11.97 4.72
N LEU A 35 14.47 -12.68 5.17
CA LEU A 35 13.59 -13.49 4.35
C LEU A 35 12.35 -12.66 3.92
N GLU A 36 12.37 -12.15 2.68
CA GLU A 36 11.41 -11.15 2.19
C GLU A 36 9.94 -11.60 2.17
N ASP A 37 9.68 -12.86 1.84
CA ASP A 37 8.35 -13.49 1.83
C ASP A 37 7.82 -13.86 3.23
N ARG A 38 8.63 -13.63 4.28
CA ARG A 38 8.30 -13.90 5.68
C ARG A 38 8.02 -12.61 6.44
N SER A 39 8.66 -11.51 6.04
CA SER A 39 8.70 -10.27 6.82
C SER A 39 8.35 -8.99 6.04
N LEU A 40 8.36 -9.02 4.70
CA LEU A 40 8.16 -7.82 3.87
C LEU A 40 6.93 -7.91 2.96
N VAL A 41 6.76 -9.02 2.23
CA VAL A 41 5.63 -9.25 1.32
C VAL A 41 5.17 -10.69 1.47
N ILE A 42 4.17 -10.92 2.31
CA ILE A 42 3.70 -12.26 2.68
C ILE A 42 2.52 -12.63 1.80
N THR A 43 2.73 -13.59 0.90
CA THR A 43 1.70 -14.11 -0.03
C THR A 43 1.49 -15.62 0.08
N HIS A 44 2.17 -16.28 1.02
CA HIS A 44 2.13 -17.73 1.13
C HIS A 44 0.71 -18.24 1.43
N PRO A 45 0.21 -19.28 0.73
CA PRO A 45 -1.16 -19.77 0.88
C PRO A 45 -1.57 -20.13 2.32
N ALA A 46 -0.67 -20.72 3.10
CA ALA A 46 -0.94 -21.00 4.52
C ALA A 46 -1.28 -19.75 5.36
N VAL A 47 -0.97 -18.54 4.86
CA VAL A 47 -1.34 -17.25 5.46
C VAL A 47 -2.57 -16.68 4.77
N VAL A 48 -2.51 -16.49 3.44
CA VAL A 48 -3.55 -15.75 2.71
C VAL A 48 -4.83 -16.55 2.45
N ASP A 49 -4.79 -17.88 2.62
CA ASP A 49 -5.95 -18.79 2.66
C ASP A 49 -6.17 -19.37 4.07
N CYS A 50 -5.59 -18.77 5.11
CA CYS A 50 -5.74 -19.26 6.47
C CYS A 50 -7.21 -19.10 6.90
N VAL A 51 -7.96 -20.19 6.95
CA VAL A 51 -9.42 -20.16 7.18
C VAL A 51 -9.82 -19.63 8.55
N THR A 52 -8.91 -19.63 9.53
CA THR A 52 -9.17 -19.06 10.87
C THR A 52 -8.87 -17.57 10.93
N GLU A 53 -8.15 -17.01 9.97
CA GLU A 53 -7.70 -15.61 9.98
C GLU A 53 -8.26 -14.80 8.80
N THR A 54 -8.68 -15.45 7.73
CA THR A 54 -9.16 -14.81 6.50
C THR A 54 -10.61 -15.16 6.24
N TYR A 55 -11.25 -14.38 5.37
CA TYR A 55 -12.61 -14.65 4.92
C TYR A 55 -12.79 -14.24 3.47
N GLU A 56 -13.45 -15.10 2.70
CA GLU A 56 -13.86 -14.86 1.33
C GLU A 56 -15.32 -15.28 1.14
N PRO A 57 -16.26 -14.35 0.89
CA PRO A 57 -17.68 -14.69 0.77
C PRO A 57 -18.06 -15.40 -0.53
N TYR A 58 -17.22 -15.29 -1.56
CA TYR A 58 -17.50 -15.84 -2.89
C TYR A 58 -16.31 -16.66 -3.36
N SER A 59 -16.11 -17.87 -2.83
CA SER A 59 -15.07 -18.75 -3.38
C SER A 59 -15.46 -19.28 -4.77
N HIS A 60 -14.44 -19.62 -5.57
CA HIS A 60 -14.59 -20.12 -6.93
C HIS A 60 -15.43 -21.43 -6.97
N PRO A 61 -16.23 -21.70 -8.02
CA PRO A 61 -17.20 -22.79 -8.02
C PRO A 61 -16.53 -24.18 -7.97
N GLY A 62 -15.30 -24.28 -8.49
CA GLY A 62 -14.44 -25.47 -8.36
C GLY A 62 -14.00 -25.80 -6.92
N PHE A 63 -14.32 -24.94 -5.95
CA PHE A 63 -14.07 -25.13 -4.52
C PHE A 63 -15.37 -25.11 -3.70
N GLY A 64 -16.50 -25.48 -4.31
CA GLY A 64 -17.79 -25.61 -3.62
C GLY A 64 -18.65 -24.33 -3.62
N GLY A 65 -18.22 -23.24 -4.27
CA GLY A 65 -19.05 -22.06 -4.57
C GLY A 65 -19.60 -21.32 -3.34
N GLY A 66 -19.04 -21.56 -2.16
CA GLY A 66 -19.49 -21.03 -0.87
C GLY A 66 -18.56 -19.97 -0.28
N ALA A 67 -18.91 -19.45 0.90
CA ALA A 67 -17.96 -18.67 1.68
C ALA A 67 -16.89 -19.59 2.27
N ILE A 68 -15.64 -19.11 2.37
CA ILE A 68 -14.53 -19.82 3.00
C ILE A 68 -13.92 -18.91 4.07
N GLY A 69 -13.60 -19.51 5.22
CA GLY A 69 -12.92 -18.85 6.32
C GLY A 69 -13.87 -18.25 7.36
N GLU A 70 -13.29 -17.52 8.30
CA GLU A 70 -13.97 -16.97 9.47
C GLU A 70 -14.31 -15.49 9.27
N ARG A 71 -15.59 -15.13 9.39
CA ARG A 71 -16.11 -13.79 9.06
C ARG A 71 -15.42 -12.68 9.86
N ASP A 72 -14.98 -12.99 11.08
CA ASP A 72 -14.25 -12.07 11.98
C ASP A 72 -12.76 -12.44 12.17
N GLY A 73 -12.19 -13.26 11.27
CA GLY A 73 -10.76 -13.56 11.27
C GLY A 73 -9.89 -12.29 11.21
N ALA A 74 -8.68 -12.32 11.81
CA ALA A 74 -7.86 -11.12 12.02
C ALA A 74 -7.48 -10.37 10.74
N TRP A 75 -7.43 -11.08 9.60
CA TRP A 75 -7.09 -10.55 8.29
C TRP A 75 -8.30 -10.50 7.35
N SER A 76 -9.51 -10.68 7.88
CA SER A 76 -10.75 -10.46 7.14
C SER A 76 -10.99 -8.97 6.94
N PHE A 77 -11.50 -8.59 5.77
CA PHE A 77 -11.86 -7.20 5.49
C PHE A 77 -12.87 -6.62 6.52
N PRO A 78 -13.95 -7.33 6.92
CA PRO A 78 -14.85 -6.86 7.96
C PRO A 78 -14.14 -6.51 9.27
N HIS A 79 -13.27 -7.41 9.75
CA HIS A 79 -12.56 -7.23 11.01
C HIS A 79 -11.60 -6.03 10.95
N ILE A 80 -10.75 -5.97 9.92
CA ILE A 80 -9.80 -4.85 9.74
C ILE A 80 -10.55 -3.51 9.70
N MET A 81 -11.60 -3.40 8.89
CA MET A 81 -12.37 -2.16 8.79
C MET A 81 -13.10 -1.81 10.10
N SER A 82 -13.56 -2.82 10.85
CA SER A 82 -14.20 -2.64 12.15
C SER A 82 -13.25 -1.97 13.17
N LYS A 83 -12.01 -2.46 13.23
CA LYS A 83 -10.95 -1.94 14.12
C LYS A 83 -10.55 -0.51 13.74
N LEU A 84 -10.25 -0.31 12.46
CA LEU A 84 -9.76 0.97 11.95
C LEU A 84 -10.79 2.11 12.04
N LEU A 85 -12.07 1.80 11.82
CA LEU A 85 -13.15 2.79 11.84
C LEU A 85 -13.84 2.91 13.22
N ASN A 86 -13.37 2.16 14.22
CA ASN A 86 -14.00 2.03 15.53
C ASN A 86 -15.51 1.71 15.44
N LYS A 87 -15.88 0.77 14.56
CA LYS A 87 -17.26 0.34 14.36
C LYS A 87 -17.32 -1.13 14.70
N LYS A 88 -18.28 -1.54 15.54
CA LYS A 88 -18.48 -2.96 15.86
C LYS A 88 -18.80 -3.72 14.56
N PHE A 89 -18.15 -4.86 14.39
CA PHE A 89 -18.59 -5.90 13.47
C PHE A 89 -19.03 -7.11 14.30
N VAL A 90 -20.16 -7.69 13.94
CA VAL A 90 -20.67 -8.95 14.49
C VAL A 90 -20.92 -9.89 13.32
N PRO A 91 -20.33 -11.09 13.31
CA PRO A 91 -20.51 -12.08 12.26
C PRO A 91 -21.86 -12.80 12.39
N ASP A 92 -22.95 -12.04 12.48
CA ASP A 92 -24.32 -12.52 12.66
C ASP A 92 -25.25 -11.85 11.64
N ASP A 93 -26.01 -12.68 10.90
CA ASP A 93 -26.95 -12.24 9.86
C ASP A 93 -28.38 -12.08 10.40
N THR A 94 -28.61 -12.35 11.69
CA THR A 94 -29.90 -12.03 12.31
C THR A 94 -30.16 -10.52 12.25
N GLN A 95 -31.43 -10.13 12.38
CA GLN A 95 -31.81 -8.72 12.47
C GLN A 95 -31.04 -7.97 13.57
N ALA A 96 -30.70 -8.64 14.68
CA ALA A 96 -29.89 -8.08 15.75
C ALA A 96 -28.43 -7.85 15.33
N GLY A 97 -27.82 -8.81 14.63
CA GLY A 97 -26.48 -8.67 14.06
C GLY A 97 -26.40 -7.57 13.01
N VAL A 98 -27.37 -7.52 12.08
CA VAL A 98 -27.51 -6.44 11.09
C VAL A 98 -27.60 -5.07 11.75
N ALA A 99 -28.44 -4.92 12.79
CA ALA A 99 -28.57 -3.68 13.53
C ALA A 99 -27.26 -3.24 14.19
N GLN A 100 -26.48 -4.19 14.73
CA GLN A 100 -25.17 -3.91 15.33
C GLN A 100 -24.12 -3.51 14.29
N ASN A 101 -24.23 -4.03 13.06
CA ASN A 101 -23.34 -3.73 11.94
C ASN A 101 -23.68 -2.41 11.20
N ALA A 102 -24.83 -1.80 11.48
CA ALA A 102 -25.38 -0.69 10.69
C ALA A 102 -24.42 0.49 10.49
N ARG A 103 -23.61 0.83 11.51
CA ARG A 103 -22.65 1.94 11.42
C ARG A 103 -21.50 1.63 10.47
N LEU A 104 -20.94 0.42 10.53
CA LEU A 104 -19.88 -0.01 9.60
C LEU A 104 -20.45 -0.11 8.18
N ALA A 105 -21.62 -0.74 8.04
CA ALA A 105 -22.30 -0.92 6.77
C ALA A 105 -22.62 0.40 6.07
N LYS A 106 -23.00 1.44 6.83
CA LYS A 106 -23.21 2.79 6.29
C LYS A 106 -21.91 3.41 5.78
N VAL A 107 -20.82 3.35 6.55
CA VAL A 107 -19.52 3.93 6.12
C VAL A 107 -19.01 3.25 4.86
N LEU A 108 -19.13 1.93 4.77
CA LEU A 108 -18.76 1.18 3.56
C LEU A 108 -19.64 1.58 2.36
N ASN A 109 -20.94 1.80 2.56
CA ASN A 109 -21.80 2.27 1.48
C ASN A 109 -21.46 3.71 1.05
N ASP A 110 -21.23 4.63 1.99
CA ASP A 110 -20.85 6.02 1.69
C ASP A 110 -19.53 6.07 0.91
N PHE A 111 -18.58 5.21 1.28
CA PHE A 111 -17.37 4.97 0.51
C PHE A 111 -17.66 4.50 -0.91
N MET A 112 -18.48 3.46 -1.09
CA MET A 112 -18.78 2.92 -2.41
C MET A 112 -19.63 3.85 -3.29
N ARG A 113 -20.34 4.82 -2.70
CA ARG A 113 -21.05 5.87 -3.46
C ARG A 113 -20.10 6.79 -4.24
N GLN A 114 -18.80 6.82 -3.93
CA GLN A 114 -17.82 7.62 -4.66
C GLN A 114 -17.66 7.18 -6.14
N TRP A 115 -18.14 5.98 -6.49
CA TRP A 115 -18.18 5.49 -7.88
C TRP A 115 -19.49 5.79 -8.61
N GLU A 116 -20.47 6.41 -7.96
CA GLU A 116 -21.74 6.80 -8.61
C GLU A 116 -21.61 8.09 -9.42
N LYS A 117 -20.44 8.76 -9.36
CA LYS A 117 -20.19 10.05 -10.00
C LYS A 117 -18.76 10.11 -10.56
N PRO A 118 -18.54 10.87 -11.65
CA PRO A 118 -17.19 11.22 -12.10
C PRO A 118 -16.38 11.92 -11.00
N SER A 119 -15.13 11.50 -10.78
CA SER A 119 -14.19 12.21 -9.90
C SER A 119 -13.56 13.43 -10.57
N ILE A 120 -13.49 13.42 -11.91
CA ILE A 120 -13.00 14.53 -12.72
C ILE A 120 -14.09 14.82 -13.76
N PRO A 121 -14.57 16.08 -13.90
CA PRO A 121 -15.52 16.43 -14.94
C PRO A 121 -14.99 16.04 -16.33
N GLY A 122 -15.81 15.34 -17.11
CA GLY A 122 -15.44 14.87 -18.46
C GLY A 122 -14.69 13.53 -18.52
N ILE A 123 -14.25 12.96 -17.38
CA ILE A 123 -13.72 11.60 -17.31
C ILE A 123 -14.84 10.66 -16.85
N PRO A 124 -15.24 9.64 -17.65
CA PRO A 124 -16.24 8.68 -17.22
C PRO A 124 -15.84 7.97 -15.92
N TYR A 125 -16.81 7.71 -15.04
CA TYR A 125 -16.58 6.83 -13.90
C TYR A 125 -16.50 5.37 -14.37
N ASP A 126 -15.83 4.49 -13.61
CA ASP A 126 -15.76 3.06 -13.93
C ASP A 126 -17.12 2.36 -13.71
N VAL A 127 -17.94 2.40 -14.76
CA VAL A 127 -19.25 1.75 -14.82
C VAL A 127 -19.13 0.24 -14.60
N GLU A 128 -18.02 -0.37 -15.00
CA GLU A 128 -17.82 -1.81 -14.84
C GLU A 128 -17.51 -2.20 -13.40
N PHE A 129 -16.69 -1.41 -12.70
CA PHE A 129 -16.49 -1.58 -11.26
C PHE A 129 -17.81 -1.47 -10.51
N PHE A 130 -18.60 -0.46 -10.84
CA PHE A 130 -19.93 -0.32 -10.25
C PHE A 130 -20.84 -1.54 -10.56
N THR A 131 -20.85 -1.99 -11.81
CA THR A 131 -21.75 -3.07 -12.28
C THR A 131 -21.36 -4.45 -11.77
N ASN A 132 -20.06 -4.74 -11.66
CA ASN A 132 -19.54 -6.07 -11.36
C ASN A 132 -19.11 -6.25 -9.90
N VAL A 133 -18.84 -5.15 -9.17
CA VAL A 133 -18.39 -5.20 -7.77
C VAL A 133 -19.46 -4.61 -6.84
N ILE A 134 -19.78 -3.33 -7.01
CA ILE A 134 -20.61 -2.58 -6.04
C ILE A 134 -22.07 -3.04 -6.09
N ASN A 135 -22.68 -3.08 -7.28
CA ASN A 135 -24.09 -3.44 -7.43
C ASN A 135 -24.43 -4.85 -6.95
N PRO A 136 -23.65 -5.89 -7.29
CA PRO A 136 -23.90 -7.21 -6.74
C PRO A 136 -23.72 -7.28 -5.22
N TRP A 137 -22.73 -6.58 -4.65
CA TRP A 137 -22.57 -6.52 -3.20
C TRP A 137 -23.78 -5.86 -2.53
N ARG A 138 -24.35 -4.80 -3.12
CA ARG A 138 -25.61 -4.19 -2.65
C ARG A 138 -26.79 -5.17 -2.70
N ARG A 139 -26.94 -5.91 -3.80
CA ARG A 139 -28.00 -6.93 -3.91
C ARG A 139 -27.85 -7.99 -2.84
N ALA A 140 -26.66 -8.57 -2.71
CA ALA A 140 -26.38 -9.59 -1.69
C ALA A 140 -26.62 -9.07 -0.26
N SER A 141 -26.31 -7.78 -0.01
CA SER A 141 -26.60 -7.14 1.28
C SER A 141 -28.11 -7.01 1.53
N GLY A 142 -28.90 -6.63 0.52
CA GLY A 142 -30.36 -6.56 0.62
C GLY A 142 -30.99 -7.94 0.84
N ASP A 143 -30.49 -8.98 0.16
CA ASP A 143 -30.90 -10.37 0.35
C ASP A 143 -30.58 -10.86 1.78
N ALA A 144 -29.50 -10.34 2.38
CA ALA A 144 -29.13 -10.55 3.78
C ALA A 144 -29.82 -9.56 4.77
N HIS A 145 -30.94 -8.96 4.36
CA HIS A 145 -31.77 -8.07 5.18
C HIS A 145 -31.11 -6.77 5.65
N TYR A 146 -30.00 -6.35 5.05
CA TYR A 146 -29.47 -5.01 5.30
C TYR A 146 -30.41 -3.94 4.71
N PRO A 147 -30.66 -2.84 5.43
CA PRO A 147 -31.47 -1.74 4.92
C PRO A 147 -30.93 -1.16 3.61
N PRO A 148 -31.80 -0.59 2.74
CA PRO A 148 -31.36 0.12 1.55
C PRO A 148 -30.29 1.17 1.86
N GLY A 149 -29.20 1.16 1.08
CA GLY A 149 -28.06 2.05 1.31
C GLY A 149 -27.09 1.58 2.40
N GLN A 150 -27.11 0.31 2.78
CA GLN A 150 -26.09 -0.33 3.60
C GLN A 150 -25.41 -1.49 2.86
N LEU A 151 -24.13 -1.69 3.12
CA LEU A 151 -23.34 -2.80 2.59
C LEU A 151 -22.96 -3.75 3.72
N ALA A 152 -23.38 -5.02 3.62
CA ALA A 152 -23.03 -6.06 4.57
C ALA A 152 -21.51 -6.27 4.55
N PRO A 153 -20.77 -5.95 5.64
CA PRO A 153 -19.30 -5.99 5.62
C PRO A 153 -18.77 -7.37 5.24
N HIS A 154 -19.38 -8.44 5.77
CA HIS A 154 -19.03 -9.83 5.50
C HIS A 154 -19.44 -10.34 4.11
N LEU A 155 -20.06 -9.52 3.26
CA LEU A 155 -20.32 -9.85 1.87
C LEU A 155 -19.43 -9.05 0.92
N ALA A 156 -18.43 -8.35 1.44
CA ALA A 156 -17.44 -7.64 0.64
C ALA A 156 -16.75 -8.62 -0.32
N PRO A 157 -16.78 -8.38 -1.64
CA PRO A 157 -16.26 -9.31 -2.64
C PRO A 157 -14.74 -9.23 -2.72
N LEU A 158 -14.06 -9.63 -1.66
CA LEU A 158 -12.62 -9.45 -1.46
C LEU A 158 -11.98 -10.76 -1.02
N ARG A 159 -10.80 -11.04 -1.59
CA ARG A 159 -9.89 -12.10 -1.18
C ARG A 159 -8.55 -11.50 -0.78
N LEU A 160 -7.98 -11.90 0.35
CA LEU A 160 -6.64 -11.45 0.76
C LEU A 160 -5.59 -11.99 -0.22
N LEU A 161 -4.77 -11.09 -0.79
CA LEU A 161 -3.67 -11.42 -1.70
C LEU A 161 -2.32 -11.36 -1.01
N ALA A 162 -2.13 -10.39 -0.11
CA ALA A 162 -0.88 -10.18 0.59
C ALA A 162 -1.04 -9.36 1.87
N ILE A 163 -0.13 -9.60 2.80
CA ILE A 163 0.18 -8.70 3.92
C ILE A 163 1.57 -8.14 3.65
N THR A 164 1.73 -6.81 3.63
CA THR A 164 3.02 -6.21 3.30
C THR A 164 3.48 -5.17 4.32
N ASN A 165 4.73 -5.29 4.73
CA ASN A 165 5.42 -4.34 5.60
C ASN A 165 6.19 -3.33 4.75
N ARG A 166 5.74 -2.08 4.74
CA ARG A 166 6.37 -0.92 4.09
C ARG A 166 7.22 -0.16 5.09
N ILE A 167 8.18 -0.84 5.69
CA ILE A 167 9.11 -0.23 6.65
C ILE A 167 10.00 0.85 6.00
N ASP A 168 10.12 0.84 4.67
CA ASP A 168 10.76 1.89 3.88
C ASP A 168 10.02 3.24 3.92
N LEU A 169 8.72 3.24 4.27
CA LEU A 169 7.93 4.47 4.41
C LEU A 169 8.04 5.13 5.80
N ARG A 170 8.95 4.63 6.64
CA ARG A 170 9.22 5.22 7.97
C ARG A 170 9.86 6.61 7.81
N GLU A 171 9.70 7.46 8.82
CA GLU A 171 10.42 8.73 8.86
C GLU A 171 11.93 8.49 9.09
N ASN A 172 12.78 9.23 8.38
CA ASN A 172 14.24 9.12 8.54
C ASN A 172 14.71 9.87 9.79
N PHE A 173 15.60 9.25 10.58
CA PHE A 173 16.26 9.90 11.72
C PHE A 173 17.12 11.12 11.34
N ALA A 174 17.66 11.15 10.12
CA ALA A 174 18.63 12.15 9.66
C ALA A 174 18.06 13.56 9.48
N ALA A 175 16.73 13.71 9.44
CA ALA A 175 16.08 15.02 9.44
C ALA A 175 16.16 15.72 10.81
N GLY A 176 16.69 15.03 11.83
CA GLY A 176 17.05 15.65 13.08
C GLY A 176 18.50 15.36 13.45
N GLY A 177 19.35 16.38 13.31
CA GLY A 177 20.54 16.50 14.15
C GLY A 177 20.15 16.42 15.64
N ALA A 178 21.13 16.45 16.54
CA ALA A 178 20.86 16.51 17.98
C ALA A 178 19.94 17.72 18.29
N GLY A 179 18.62 17.50 18.34
CA GLY A 179 17.59 18.54 18.42
C GLY A 179 16.46 18.51 17.37
N GLY A 180 16.48 17.66 16.34
CA GLY A 180 15.36 17.58 15.39
C GLY A 180 14.21 16.66 15.84
N PRO A 181 13.05 16.73 15.17
CA PRO A 181 11.88 15.94 15.55
C PRO A 181 12.21 14.45 15.51
N LYS A 182 11.92 13.76 16.61
CA LYS A 182 12.04 12.30 16.70
C LYS A 182 11.07 11.68 15.67
N PRO A 183 11.50 10.69 14.87
CA PRO A 183 10.58 10.02 13.95
C PRO A 183 9.41 9.44 14.74
N SER A 184 8.22 9.67 14.19
CA SER A 184 6.93 9.34 14.78
C SER A 184 6.20 8.19 14.07
N ASN A 185 6.77 7.70 12.96
CA ASN A 185 6.21 6.66 12.11
C ASN A 185 7.24 5.56 11.74
N ALA A 186 6.82 4.29 11.86
CA ALA A 186 7.59 3.09 11.55
C ALA A 186 7.38 2.53 10.15
N GLY A 187 6.66 3.25 9.30
CA GLY A 187 6.32 2.83 7.95
C GLY A 187 4.83 2.62 7.77
N ARG A 188 4.46 1.67 6.91
CA ARG A 188 3.05 1.28 6.74
C ARG A 188 2.89 -0.24 6.75
N LEU A 189 1.75 -0.71 7.22
CA LEU A 189 1.29 -2.08 7.01
C LEU A 189 0.16 -2.06 5.98
N HIS A 190 0.20 -2.95 5.01
CA HIS A 190 -0.81 -3.03 3.96
C HIS A 190 -1.49 -4.40 3.99
N PHE A 191 -2.82 -4.41 3.99
CA PHE A 191 -3.61 -5.56 3.60
C PHE A 191 -4.09 -5.35 2.17
N ILE A 192 -3.63 -6.20 1.26
CA ILE A 192 -3.95 -6.07 -0.16
C ILE A 192 -4.95 -7.16 -0.52
N PHE A 193 -6.12 -6.74 -0.98
CA PHE A 193 -7.22 -7.59 -1.40
C PHE A 193 -7.40 -7.53 -2.92
N GLY A 194 -7.78 -8.64 -3.51
CA GLY A 194 -8.27 -8.74 -4.88
C GLY A 194 -9.78 -8.79 -4.87
N PHE A 195 -10.42 -8.13 -5.84
CA PHE A 195 -11.87 -8.24 -5.98
C PHE A 195 -12.25 -9.61 -6.56
N THR A 196 -13.29 -10.22 -6.01
CA THR A 196 -13.89 -11.45 -6.53
C THR A 196 -15.21 -11.12 -7.21
N SER A 197 -15.66 -11.94 -8.15
CA SER A 197 -16.96 -11.79 -8.81
C SER A 197 -18.07 -12.39 -7.94
N PRO A 198 -19.00 -11.58 -7.42
CA PRO A 198 -20.23 -12.06 -6.78
C PRO A 198 -21.30 -12.55 -7.78
N LYS A 199 -21.03 -12.59 -9.11
CA LYS A 199 -22.03 -13.01 -10.13
C LYS A 199 -22.42 -14.50 -10.01
N THR A 200 -23.62 -14.84 -10.49
CA THR A 200 -24.31 -16.12 -10.28
C THR A 200 -23.68 -17.34 -10.99
N VAL A 201 -23.93 -18.52 -10.38
CA VAL A 201 -23.70 -19.95 -10.72
C VAL A 201 -22.46 -20.35 -11.54
N ASN A 202 -22.13 -19.65 -12.63
CA ASN A 202 -21.02 -20.00 -13.53
C ASN A 202 -19.78 -19.09 -13.38
N ASN A 203 -19.89 -17.95 -12.67
CA ASN A 203 -18.81 -16.98 -12.50
C ASN A 203 -18.62 -16.48 -11.04
N LYS A 204 -19.17 -17.21 -10.06
CA LYS A 204 -19.08 -16.86 -8.63
C LYS A 204 -17.67 -17.13 -8.13
N GLY A 205 -17.02 -16.14 -7.55
CA GLY A 205 -15.68 -16.25 -7.01
C GLY A 205 -14.53 -16.26 -8.01
N ASN A 206 -14.82 -15.97 -9.28
CA ASN A 206 -13.76 -15.66 -10.24
C ASN A 206 -13.07 -14.36 -9.81
N MET A 207 -11.74 -14.31 -9.89
CA MET A 207 -11.00 -13.09 -9.60
C MET A 207 -11.31 -12.03 -10.67
N LEU A 208 -11.67 -10.84 -10.23
CA LEU A 208 -11.73 -9.65 -11.07
C LEU A 208 -10.36 -9.00 -11.08
N GLU A 209 -10.02 -8.26 -12.13
CA GLU A 209 -8.69 -7.66 -12.23
C GLU A 209 -8.42 -6.53 -11.19
N GLY A 210 -9.36 -6.17 -10.33
CA GLY A 210 -9.19 -5.02 -9.44
C GLY A 210 -8.51 -5.37 -8.11
N ARG A 211 -7.91 -4.39 -7.45
CA ARG A 211 -7.35 -4.52 -6.09
C ARG A 211 -7.81 -3.42 -5.16
N LEU A 212 -7.84 -3.72 -3.86
CA LEU A 212 -8.04 -2.77 -2.78
C LEU A 212 -6.91 -2.97 -1.75
N SER A 213 -6.18 -1.89 -1.44
CA SER A 213 -5.16 -1.87 -0.39
C SER A 213 -5.68 -1.07 0.79
N VAL A 214 -5.73 -1.67 1.97
CA VAL A 214 -5.93 -0.96 3.23
C VAL A 214 -4.54 -0.65 3.80
N GLU A 215 -4.16 0.62 3.82
CA GLU A 215 -2.86 1.10 4.29
C GLU A 215 -2.97 1.65 5.71
N ILE A 216 -2.15 1.13 6.61
CA ILE A 216 -2.16 1.44 8.04
C ILE A 216 -0.86 2.15 8.38
N ALA A 217 -0.94 3.33 8.98
CA ALA A 217 0.20 4.03 9.55
C ALA A 217 0.66 3.30 10.81
N VAL A 218 1.97 3.09 10.95
CA VAL A 218 2.54 2.40 12.12
C VAL A 218 3.16 3.43 13.06
N GLU A 219 2.37 3.91 14.02
CA GLU A 219 2.83 4.90 14.99
C GLU A 219 3.76 4.26 16.03
N LYS A 220 5.08 4.42 15.83
CA LYS A 220 6.13 4.09 16.80
C LYS A 220 7.09 5.26 16.87
N LYS A 221 7.43 5.68 18.10
CA LYS A 221 8.17 6.91 18.36
C LYS A 221 9.57 6.59 18.84
N GLY A 222 10.55 7.17 18.16
CA GLY A 222 11.95 7.07 18.55
C GLY A 222 12.61 5.73 18.22
N GLN A 223 13.91 5.69 18.44
CA GLN A 223 14.79 4.62 17.95
C GLN A 223 14.53 3.26 18.56
N GLU A 224 14.23 3.21 19.86
CA GLU A 224 13.99 1.96 20.55
C GLU A 224 12.73 1.26 20.04
N GLU A 225 11.61 1.98 19.90
CA GLU A 225 10.37 1.39 19.40
C GLU A 225 10.48 0.99 17.93
N LEU A 226 11.20 1.77 17.12
CA LEU A 226 11.46 1.43 15.72
C LEU A 226 12.35 0.19 15.57
N TRP A 227 13.40 0.07 16.39
CA TRP A 227 14.22 -1.13 16.43
C TRP A 227 13.43 -2.35 16.91
N LYS A 228 12.61 -2.22 17.97
CA LYS A 228 11.73 -3.30 18.45
C LYS A 228 10.77 -3.75 17.36
N TRP A 229 10.14 -2.80 16.66
CA TRP A 229 9.25 -3.09 15.53
C TRP A 229 9.98 -3.85 14.41
N ALA A 230 11.14 -3.34 13.97
CA ALA A 230 11.97 -4.02 12.97
C ALA A 230 12.36 -5.43 13.40
N LYS A 231 12.78 -5.58 14.66
CA LYS A 231 13.16 -6.87 15.24
C LYS A 231 12.00 -7.85 15.25
N GLN A 232 10.80 -7.43 15.65
CA GLN A 232 9.62 -8.28 15.64
C GLN A 232 9.30 -8.84 14.25
N TRP A 233 9.38 -8.01 13.21
CA TRP A 233 9.21 -8.48 11.82
C TRP A 233 10.32 -9.44 11.39
N LYS A 234 11.57 -9.18 11.80
CA LYS A 234 12.69 -10.08 11.51
C LYS A 234 12.56 -11.42 12.24
N ASP A 235 12.00 -11.41 13.44
CA ASP A 235 11.83 -12.61 14.27
C ASP A 235 10.76 -13.56 13.71
N LEU A 236 9.93 -13.11 12.76
CA LEU A 236 9.07 -14.01 11.97
C LEU A 236 9.89 -15.06 11.21
N ASP A 237 11.13 -14.73 10.81
CA ASP A 237 12.05 -15.68 10.16
C ASP A 237 12.47 -16.82 11.10
N ILE A 238 12.32 -16.65 12.41
CA ILE A 238 12.58 -17.72 13.40
C ILE A 238 11.43 -18.72 13.40
N GLN A 239 10.19 -18.23 13.30
CA GLN A 239 8.99 -19.08 13.26
C GLN A 239 8.85 -19.82 11.92
N TRP A 240 9.29 -19.17 10.83
CA TRP A 240 9.35 -19.76 9.50
C TRP A 240 10.78 -19.68 8.91
N PRO A 241 11.69 -20.57 9.34
CA PRO A 241 13.09 -20.53 8.94
C PRO A 241 13.28 -20.93 7.48
N LYS A 242 14.41 -20.48 6.92
CA LYS A 242 14.84 -20.81 5.56
C LYS A 242 14.86 -22.33 5.36
N GLY A 243 14.30 -22.78 4.23
CA GLY A 243 14.23 -24.20 3.88
C GLY A 243 12.96 -24.91 4.35
N LYS A 244 12.17 -24.30 5.25
CA LYS A 244 10.84 -24.83 5.61
C LYS A 244 9.82 -24.44 4.53
N ALA A 245 9.07 -25.42 4.03
CA ALA A 245 8.18 -25.23 2.89
C ALA A 245 6.98 -24.31 3.19
N ALA A 246 6.45 -24.34 4.42
CA ALA A 246 5.28 -23.55 4.82
C ALA A 246 5.42 -23.04 6.28
N PRO A 247 4.80 -21.88 6.61
CA PRO A 247 4.71 -21.43 7.99
C PRO A 247 3.81 -22.37 8.80
N ASP A 248 4.07 -22.46 10.11
CA ASP A 248 3.22 -23.19 11.05
C ASP A 248 2.32 -22.24 11.84
N ALA A 249 1.56 -22.80 12.79
CA ALA A 249 0.68 -22.03 13.67
C ALA A 249 1.44 -20.97 14.50
N GLY A 250 2.72 -21.19 14.83
CA GLY A 250 3.55 -20.23 15.57
C GLY A 250 3.81 -18.98 14.74
N TYR A 251 4.14 -19.15 13.45
CA TYR A 251 4.26 -18.02 12.52
C TYR A 251 2.93 -17.28 12.35
N ILE A 252 1.82 -18.01 12.16
CA ILE A 252 0.49 -17.40 12.00
C ILE A 252 0.11 -16.58 13.23
N SER A 253 0.31 -17.12 14.44
CA SER A 253 0.05 -16.41 15.69
C SER A 253 0.92 -15.15 15.82
N ALA A 254 2.22 -15.26 15.57
CA ALA A 254 3.14 -14.12 15.65
C ALA A 254 2.79 -13.03 14.63
N LEU A 255 2.45 -13.41 13.39
CA LEU A 255 2.02 -12.45 12.38
C LEU A 255 0.69 -11.80 12.77
N ARG A 256 -0.27 -12.57 13.28
CA ARG A 256 -1.56 -12.06 13.77
C ARG A 256 -1.33 -11.00 14.84
N GLU A 257 -0.55 -11.32 15.87
CA GLU A 257 -0.23 -10.38 16.96
C GLU A 257 0.39 -9.08 16.45
N LEU A 258 1.35 -9.17 15.52
CA LEU A 258 1.98 -7.98 14.95
C LEU A 258 1.00 -7.13 14.16
N THR A 259 0.18 -7.76 13.32
CA THR A 259 -0.79 -7.07 12.50
C THR A 259 -1.91 -6.44 13.35
N GLU A 260 -2.42 -7.15 14.36
CA GLU A 260 -3.44 -6.64 15.29
C GLU A 260 -2.92 -5.46 16.12
N SER A 261 -1.64 -5.47 16.50
CA SER A 261 -1.05 -4.44 17.36
C SER A 261 -1.08 -3.02 16.77
N VAL A 262 -1.31 -2.89 15.46
CA VAL A 262 -1.40 -1.61 14.75
C VAL A 262 -2.81 -1.29 14.25
N LEU A 263 -3.78 -2.18 14.45
CA LEU A 263 -5.18 -1.96 14.06
C LEU A 263 -5.93 -1.16 15.14
N SER A 264 -5.79 0.16 15.09
CA SER A 264 -6.45 1.07 16.03
C SER A 264 -7.24 2.18 15.32
N PRO A 265 -8.26 2.77 15.97
CA PRO A 265 -8.91 3.96 15.45
C PRO A 265 -7.89 5.09 15.21
N GLY A 266 -7.89 5.65 14.00
CA GLY A 266 -6.93 6.70 13.60
C GLY A 266 -5.67 6.18 12.89
N SER A 267 -5.40 4.87 12.92
CA SER A 267 -4.25 4.28 12.22
C SER A 267 -4.47 4.06 10.72
N LEU A 268 -5.70 4.19 10.21
CA LEU A 268 -5.98 4.12 8.77
C LEU A 268 -5.31 5.32 8.07
N ALA A 269 -4.24 5.04 7.32
CA ALA A 269 -3.55 6.05 6.52
C ALA A 269 -4.34 6.34 5.24
N SER A 270 -4.67 5.30 4.49
CA SER A 270 -5.48 5.40 3.29
C SER A 270 -6.07 4.06 2.86
N ILE A 271 -7.10 4.10 2.03
CA ILE A 271 -7.53 2.99 1.19
C ILE A 271 -7.20 3.34 -0.25
N ARG A 272 -6.55 2.45 -0.98
CA ARG A 272 -6.28 2.63 -2.41
C ARG A 272 -6.96 1.56 -3.24
N THR A 273 -7.61 1.97 -4.32
CA THR A 273 -8.22 1.05 -5.29
C THR A 273 -7.46 1.09 -6.59
N ASN A 274 -7.25 -0.08 -7.18
CA ASN A 274 -6.74 -0.25 -8.52
C ASN A 274 -7.85 -0.95 -9.32
N GLU A 275 -8.58 -0.17 -10.10
CA GLU A 275 -9.86 -0.49 -10.71
C GLU A 275 -9.60 -0.96 -12.14
N LYS A 276 -9.60 -2.28 -12.31
CA LYS A 276 -9.60 -2.94 -13.61
C LYS A 276 -10.51 -4.14 -13.49
N VAL A 277 -11.60 -4.19 -14.24
CA VAL A 277 -12.67 -5.15 -13.94
C VAL A 277 -12.89 -6.16 -15.06
N ASN A 278 -12.48 -5.85 -16.30
CA ASN A 278 -12.35 -6.80 -17.40
C ASN A 278 -11.21 -6.42 -18.37
N SER A 279 -10.72 -7.40 -19.13
CA SER A 279 -9.61 -7.32 -20.07
C SER A 279 -9.93 -6.63 -21.41
N GLY A 280 -11.08 -5.95 -21.54
CA GLY A 280 -11.62 -5.57 -22.86
C GLY A 280 -12.13 -4.14 -23.08
N LYS A 281 -12.12 -3.27 -22.04
CA LYS A 281 -12.65 -1.88 -21.89
C LYS A 281 -13.34 -1.81 -20.51
N PRO A 282 -13.46 -0.69 -19.77
CA PRO A 282 -13.06 0.72 -19.97
C PRO A 282 -11.70 1.02 -19.24
N PRO A 283 -11.24 2.28 -19.06
CA PRO A 283 -9.86 2.54 -18.67
C PRO A 283 -9.57 2.11 -17.24
N TRP A 284 -8.37 1.56 -17.00
CA TRP A 284 -7.83 1.41 -15.66
C TRP A 284 -7.94 2.73 -14.90
N GLN A 285 -8.49 2.67 -13.69
CA GLN A 285 -8.55 3.81 -12.76
C GLN A 285 -7.87 3.46 -11.45
N MET A 286 -7.27 4.45 -10.78
CA MET A 286 -6.79 4.29 -9.42
C MET A 286 -7.24 5.46 -8.57
N ARG A 287 -7.64 5.19 -7.33
CA ARG A 287 -8.13 6.19 -6.39
C ARG A 287 -7.53 5.97 -5.01
N GLU A 288 -7.45 7.06 -4.25
CA GLU A 288 -7.05 7.04 -2.86
C GLU A 288 -8.14 7.68 -2.01
N PHE A 289 -8.38 7.08 -0.85
CA PHE A 289 -9.40 7.51 0.10
C PHE A 289 -8.78 7.60 1.48
N ILE A 290 -9.22 8.59 2.25
CA ILE A 290 -8.78 8.77 3.64
C ILE A 290 -10.01 8.88 4.55
N ALA A 291 -9.82 8.55 5.82
CA ALA A 291 -10.84 8.78 6.83
C ALA A 291 -11.09 10.28 7.00
N ASP A 292 -12.37 10.68 7.07
CA ASP A 292 -12.78 12.05 7.34
C ASP A 292 -14.05 12.06 8.19
N LYS A 293 -13.95 12.59 9.42
CA LYS A 293 -15.07 12.78 10.37
C LYS A 293 -16.00 11.55 10.52
N GLY A 294 -15.40 10.35 10.55
CA GLY A 294 -16.14 9.10 10.69
C GLY A 294 -16.75 8.53 9.40
N SER A 295 -16.40 9.11 8.25
CA SER A 295 -16.67 8.62 6.89
C SER A 295 -15.36 8.47 6.10
N MET A 296 -15.44 8.21 4.80
CA MET A 296 -14.29 8.18 3.89
C MET A 296 -14.50 9.15 2.72
N ARG A 297 -13.47 9.94 2.41
CA ARG A 297 -13.46 10.88 1.29
C ARG A 297 -12.38 10.52 0.29
N SER A 298 -12.59 10.86 -0.98
CA SER A 298 -11.52 10.85 -1.97
C SER A 298 -10.40 11.81 -1.54
N ALA A 299 -9.16 11.38 -1.74
CA ALA A 299 -7.96 12.18 -1.57
C ALA A 299 -7.21 12.29 -2.90
N GLY A 300 -6.37 13.32 -3.01
CA GLY A 300 -5.49 13.47 -4.16
C GLY A 300 -4.38 12.42 -4.13
N LEU A 301 -4.16 11.72 -5.24
CA LEU A 301 -3.10 10.74 -5.38
C LEU A 301 -1.73 11.39 -5.21
N THR A 302 -0.86 10.70 -4.46
CA THR A 302 0.50 11.19 -4.18
C THR A 302 1.24 11.43 -5.49
N GLN A 303 1.87 12.61 -5.59
CA GLN A 303 2.69 13.04 -6.73
C GLN A 303 2.02 12.94 -8.11
N THR A 304 0.69 12.88 -8.15
CA THR A 304 -0.08 12.68 -9.36
C THR A 304 -0.82 13.97 -9.68
N PRO A 305 -0.34 14.81 -10.62
CA PRO A 305 -0.92 16.13 -10.86
C PRO A 305 -2.29 16.08 -11.54
N VAL A 306 -3.11 17.12 -11.43
CA VAL A 306 -4.44 17.17 -12.10
C VAL A 306 -4.29 17.27 -13.63
N PHE A 307 -4.68 16.23 -14.37
CA PHE A 307 -4.26 16.02 -15.77
C PHE A 307 -5.05 16.69 -16.91
N PRO A 308 -6.34 17.09 -16.78
CA PRO A 308 -6.92 18.00 -17.77
C PRO A 308 -6.30 19.41 -17.70
N LEU A 309 -5.41 19.65 -16.74
CA LEU A 309 -4.97 20.98 -16.29
C LEU A 309 -3.44 21.11 -16.23
N LEU A 310 -2.64 20.25 -16.86
CA LEU A 310 -1.18 20.47 -16.92
C LEU A 310 -0.76 21.70 -17.75
N GLY A 311 -1.72 22.31 -18.47
CA GLY A 311 -1.60 23.66 -19.03
C GLY A 311 -2.21 24.76 -18.16
N ASP A 312 -2.77 24.43 -16.99
CA ASP A 312 -3.36 25.41 -16.08
C ASP A 312 -2.27 26.26 -15.43
N PRO A 313 -2.57 27.53 -15.10
CA PRO A 313 -1.59 28.42 -14.50
C PRO A 313 -0.98 27.87 -13.19
N PRO A 314 -1.75 27.26 -12.25
CA PRO A 314 -1.21 26.72 -11.01
C PRO A 314 -0.15 25.61 -11.18
N SER A 315 -0.42 24.60 -12.01
CA SER A 315 0.48 23.46 -12.23
C SER A 315 1.72 23.92 -12.99
N LYS A 316 1.55 24.77 -14.02
CA LYS A 316 2.66 25.36 -14.77
C LYS A 316 3.58 26.17 -13.85
N GLN A 317 3.00 27.01 -13.00
CA GLN A 317 3.75 27.83 -12.04
C GLN A 317 4.48 26.96 -11.01
N PHE A 318 3.84 25.90 -10.51
CA PHE A 318 4.47 25.00 -9.55
C PHE A 318 5.71 24.33 -10.16
N PHE A 319 5.58 23.71 -11.33
CA PHE A 319 6.72 23.00 -11.94
C PHE A 319 7.83 23.96 -12.38
N SER A 320 7.50 25.13 -12.92
CA SER A 320 8.51 26.13 -13.33
C SER A 320 9.29 26.74 -12.16
N THR A 321 8.69 26.81 -10.96
CA THR A 321 9.35 27.35 -9.75
C THR A 321 10.07 26.28 -8.93
N ASN A 322 9.88 25.00 -9.23
CA ASN A 322 10.47 23.88 -8.49
C ASN A 322 11.47 23.05 -9.32
N LEU A 323 12.03 23.60 -10.40
CA LEU A 323 12.93 22.88 -11.31
C LEU A 323 14.09 22.16 -10.60
N SER A 324 14.77 22.83 -9.66
CA SER A 324 15.88 22.21 -8.91
C SER A 324 15.43 21.05 -8.01
N LYS A 325 14.23 21.16 -7.42
CA LYS A 325 13.63 20.08 -6.62
C LYS A 325 13.10 18.93 -7.48
N ILE A 326 12.82 19.20 -8.75
CA ILE A 326 12.47 18.15 -9.70
C ILE A 326 13.74 17.40 -10.07
N ASP A 327 14.84 18.11 -10.35
CA ASP A 327 16.14 17.51 -10.71
C ASP A 327 16.67 16.56 -9.62
N ASP A 328 16.44 16.86 -8.35
CA ASP A 328 16.86 16.02 -7.22
C ASP A 328 15.75 15.11 -6.66
N GLY A 329 14.58 15.08 -7.30
CA GLY A 329 13.43 14.27 -6.89
C GLY A 329 12.77 14.67 -5.56
N SER A 330 13.16 15.80 -4.95
CA SER A 330 12.64 16.25 -3.64
C SER A 330 11.36 17.10 -3.72
N TYR A 331 10.86 17.40 -4.91
CA TYR A 331 9.62 18.15 -5.08
C TYR A 331 8.44 17.40 -4.47
N TRP A 332 7.43 18.12 -3.98
CA TRP A 332 6.22 17.53 -3.41
C TRP A 332 4.99 18.29 -3.88
N LEU A 333 4.12 17.63 -4.64
CA LEU A 333 2.90 18.26 -5.13
C LEU A 333 1.97 18.66 -3.97
N PRO A 334 1.56 19.93 -3.87
CA PRO A 334 0.53 20.39 -2.94
C PRO A 334 -0.80 19.63 -3.12
N GLU A 335 -1.57 19.44 -2.04
CA GLU A 335 -2.84 18.68 -2.09
C GLU A 335 -3.81 19.21 -3.15
N ASN A 336 -3.88 20.54 -3.32
CA ASN A 336 -4.74 21.18 -4.31
C ASN A 336 -4.28 20.99 -5.77
N LEU A 337 -3.07 20.49 -6.00
CA LEU A 337 -2.55 20.17 -7.33
C LEU A 337 -2.58 18.66 -7.64
N ARG A 338 -3.07 17.83 -6.71
CA ARG A 338 -3.15 16.37 -6.90
C ARG A 338 -4.47 15.95 -7.51
N ALA A 339 -4.42 15.06 -8.50
CA ALA A 339 -5.60 14.46 -9.09
C ALA A 339 -6.31 13.55 -8.08
N PRO A 340 -7.66 13.60 -8.00
CA PRO A 340 -8.43 12.68 -7.14
C PRO A 340 -8.42 11.23 -7.66
N MET A 341 -7.93 11.01 -8.89
CA MET A 341 -7.81 9.72 -9.52
C MET A 341 -6.70 9.70 -10.58
N ALA A 342 -6.18 8.51 -10.85
CA ALA A 342 -5.36 8.18 -11.99
C ALA A 342 -6.23 7.41 -12.99
N ASP A 343 -5.96 7.59 -14.28
CA ASP A 343 -6.75 7.03 -15.37
C ASP A 343 -5.82 6.80 -16.57
N ILE A 344 -5.92 5.65 -17.23
CA ILE A 344 -5.06 5.33 -18.38
C ILE A 344 -5.25 6.31 -19.56
N THR A 345 -6.42 6.93 -19.71
CA THR A 345 -6.67 7.93 -20.76
C THR A 345 -5.88 9.22 -20.52
N LEU A 346 -5.46 9.44 -19.28
CA LEU A 346 -4.63 10.56 -18.86
C LEU A 346 -3.13 10.20 -18.91
N SER A 347 -2.75 9.07 -19.52
CA SER A 347 -1.36 8.60 -19.56
C SER A 347 -0.45 9.36 -20.52
N LYS A 348 -0.99 10.08 -21.50
CA LYS A 348 -0.20 10.93 -22.41
C LYS A 348 0.02 12.28 -21.76
N LEU A 349 1.08 12.38 -20.97
CA LEU A 349 1.36 13.57 -20.17
C LEU A 349 2.05 14.65 -21.01
N VAL A 350 1.38 15.78 -21.23
CA VAL A 350 1.98 16.98 -21.83
C VAL A 350 2.26 17.98 -20.72
N PHE A 351 3.54 18.16 -20.39
CA PHE A 351 3.97 19.18 -19.42
C PHE A 351 4.53 20.39 -20.18
N ASN A 352 3.84 21.53 -20.07
CA ASN A 352 4.31 22.79 -20.64
C ASN A 352 5.27 23.48 -19.66
N GLY A 353 6.48 23.83 -20.11
CA GLY A 353 7.44 24.60 -19.29
C GLY A 353 8.46 23.78 -18.50
N VAL A 354 8.57 22.48 -18.78
CA VAL A 354 9.68 21.61 -18.32
C VAL A 354 10.26 20.88 -19.52
N ASP A 355 11.56 20.63 -19.52
CA ASP A 355 12.20 19.81 -20.55
C ASP A 355 11.84 18.32 -20.39
N LYS A 356 12.28 17.51 -21.36
CA LYS A 356 12.02 16.07 -21.38
C LYS A 356 12.53 15.35 -20.14
N MET A 357 13.73 15.67 -19.64
CA MET A 357 14.33 14.98 -18.50
C MET A 357 13.48 15.21 -17.23
N ARG A 358 13.11 16.46 -16.96
CA ARG A 358 12.27 16.81 -15.82
C ARG A 358 10.86 16.27 -15.93
N ARG A 359 10.31 16.26 -17.16
CA ARG A 359 9.05 15.58 -17.46
C ARG A 359 9.13 14.11 -17.07
N ASP A 360 10.18 13.40 -17.49
CA ASP A 360 10.32 11.97 -17.20
C ASP A 360 10.38 11.71 -15.68
N ILE A 361 11.05 12.58 -14.90
CA ILE A 361 11.05 12.50 -13.43
C ILE A 361 9.64 12.69 -12.86
N ILE A 362 8.89 13.69 -13.34
CA ILE A 362 7.53 13.95 -12.84
C ILE A 362 6.59 12.77 -13.16
N VAL A 363 6.70 12.24 -14.38
CA VAL A 363 5.93 11.11 -14.88
C VAL A 363 6.18 9.88 -14.00
N LEU A 364 7.44 9.51 -13.80
CA LEU A 364 7.84 8.34 -13.02
C LEU A 364 7.36 8.40 -11.57
N ASN A 365 7.33 9.59 -10.99
CA ASN A 365 6.82 9.81 -9.64
C ASN A 365 5.28 9.85 -9.55
N SER A 366 4.55 9.81 -10.68
CA SER A 366 3.09 9.86 -10.72
C SER A 366 2.47 8.49 -10.97
N CYS A 367 1.25 8.26 -10.43
CA CYS A 367 0.51 7.03 -10.68
C CYS A 367 0.22 6.83 -12.18
N ASN A 368 -0.12 7.91 -12.91
CA ASN A 368 -0.41 7.83 -14.34
C ASN A 368 0.82 7.55 -15.21
N GLY A 369 1.99 8.06 -14.82
CA GLY A 369 3.21 7.81 -15.57
C GLY A 369 3.77 6.41 -15.37
N CYS A 370 3.71 5.87 -14.15
CA CYS A 370 4.04 4.47 -13.89
C CYS A 370 3.18 3.50 -14.73
N HIS A 371 1.90 3.83 -14.93
CA HIS A 371 0.97 3.04 -15.71
C HIS A 371 0.78 3.56 -17.15
N GLY A 372 1.65 4.45 -17.63
CA GLY A 372 1.46 5.21 -18.87
C GLY A 372 2.42 4.89 -20.01
N SER A 373 2.42 5.73 -21.04
CA SER A 373 3.23 5.51 -22.26
C SER A 373 4.72 5.49 -22.03
N GLU A 374 5.16 6.29 -21.09
CA GLU A 374 6.55 6.66 -20.86
C GLU A 374 7.36 5.52 -20.24
N THR A 375 6.71 4.59 -19.54
CA THR A 375 7.32 3.37 -19.00
C THR A 375 7.24 2.18 -19.95
N GLY A 376 6.82 2.37 -21.20
CA GLY A 376 6.69 1.30 -22.19
C GLY A 376 5.53 0.35 -21.93
N VAL A 377 4.59 0.75 -21.06
CA VAL A 377 3.39 -0.02 -20.69
C VAL A 377 2.36 -0.05 -21.85
N ILE A 378 2.56 0.77 -22.89
CA ILE A 378 1.88 0.72 -24.18
C ILE A 378 2.91 0.67 -25.31
N ASN A 379 3.40 -0.51 -25.65
CA ASN A 379 4.18 -0.73 -26.87
C ASN A 379 3.59 -1.89 -27.68
N HIS A 380 3.50 -1.71 -29.01
CA HIS A 380 3.13 -2.72 -30.03
C HIS A 380 1.64 -3.05 -30.29
N GLY A 381 0.71 -2.10 -30.18
CA GLY A 381 -0.63 -2.26 -30.79
C GLY A 381 -1.50 -3.39 -30.24
N VAL A 382 -1.02 -4.09 -29.21
CA VAL A 382 -1.72 -5.05 -28.37
C VAL A 382 -1.30 -4.75 -26.91
N PRO A 383 -2.23 -4.59 -25.97
CA PRO A 383 -1.91 -4.11 -24.62
C PRO A 383 -1.42 -5.24 -23.72
N GLU A 384 -0.20 -5.74 -23.92
CA GLU A 384 0.36 -6.73 -23.00
C GLU A 384 0.83 -6.10 -21.67
N ASN A 385 1.06 -4.78 -21.61
CA ASN A 385 1.56 -4.14 -20.39
C ASN A 385 0.57 -3.19 -19.67
N LEU A 386 -0.69 -3.09 -20.10
CA LEU A 386 -1.81 -2.63 -19.22
C LEU A 386 -2.09 -3.58 -18.03
N LEU A 387 -1.17 -4.53 -17.77
CA LEU A 387 -1.19 -5.58 -16.76
C LEU A 387 -0.29 -5.28 -15.55
N PHE A 388 0.37 -4.12 -15.50
CA PHE A 388 1.20 -3.78 -14.35
C PHE A 388 0.36 -3.69 -13.06
N SER A 389 0.53 -4.68 -12.20
CA SER A 389 0.02 -4.70 -10.83
C SER A 389 1.16 -5.10 -9.92
N HIS A 390 1.35 -4.41 -8.79
CA HIS A 390 2.41 -4.77 -7.84
C HIS A 390 2.22 -6.19 -7.32
N ILE A 391 0.96 -6.54 -7.02
CA ILE A 391 0.54 -7.85 -6.55
C ILE A 391 -0.57 -8.38 -7.48
N GLY A 392 -0.23 -9.49 -8.12
CA GLY A 392 -1.05 -10.29 -9.01
C GLY A 392 -2.24 -10.92 -8.31
N HIS A 393 -3.23 -11.29 -9.11
CA HIS A 393 -4.30 -12.15 -8.62
C HIS A 393 -3.75 -13.51 -8.25
N ARG A 394 -4.53 -14.24 -7.47
CA ARG A 394 -4.23 -15.61 -7.13
C ARG A 394 -5.48 -16.47 -7.14
N GLN A 395 -5.28 -17.72 -7.53
CA GLN A 395 -6.23 -18.77 -7.21
C GLN A 395 -6.05 -19.19 -5.74
N THR A 396 -7.06 -19.85 -5.18
CA THR A 396 -6.95 -20.49 -3.86
C THR A 396 -5.77 -21.46 -3.85
N HIS A 397 -5.03 -21.51 -2.75
CA HIS A 397 -3.83 -22.31 -2.55
C HIS A 397 -2.62 -21.95 -3.41
N VAL A 398 -2.72 -20.89 -4.19
CA VAL A 398 -1.62 -20.35 -5.00
C VAL A 398 -1.21 -18.99 -4.41
N PRO A 399 0.08 -18.71 -4.23
CA PRO A 399 0.53 -17.38 -3.81
C PRO A 399 0.23 -16.35 -4.90
N SER A 400 0.01 -15.09 -4.52
CA SER A 400 -0.04 -14.00 -5.48
C SER A 400 1.28 -13.82 -6.21
N GLU A 401 1.20 -13.63 -7.52
CA GLU A 401 2.34 -13.23 -8.33
C GLU A 401 2.82 -11.84 -7.93
N LEU A 402 4.14 -11.62 -7.90
CA LEU A 402 4.73 -10.32 -7.62
C LEU A 402 5.35 -9.77 -8.90
N SER A 403 5.13 -8.47 -9.18
CA SER A 403 5.71 -7.86 -10.38
C SER A 403 7.24 -7.82 -10.32
N GLY A 404 7.86 -7.71 -11.51
CA GLY A 404 9.30 -7.51 -11.63
C GLY A 404 9.77 -6.25 -10.87
N PHE A 405 9.00 -5.17 -10.90
CA PHE A 405 9.26 -3.97 -10.12
C PHE A 405 9.28 -4.26 -8.61
N LEU A 406 8.25 -4.98 -8.11
CA LEU A 406 8.16 -5.28 -6.69
C LEU A 406 9.36 -6.13 -6.24
N LYS A 407 9.71 -7.17 -7.00
CA LYS A 407 10.83 -8.08 -6.70
C LYS A 407 12.20 -7.38 -6.76
N LYS A 408 12.43 -6.57 -7.80
CA LYS A 408 13.76 -6.04 -8.12
C LYS A 408 14.09 -4.71 -7.45
N SER A 409 13.09 -3.88 -7.16
CA SER A 409 13.31 -2.54 -6.62
C SER A 409 12.66 -2.36 -5.26
N ASP A 410 11.35 -2.56 -5.18
CA ASP A 410 10.57 -2.19 -4.00
C ASP A 410 10.90 -3.06 -2.77
N ILE A 411 10.96 -4.38 -2.93
CA ILE A 411 11.35 -5.30 -1.86
C ILE A 411 12.80 -5.05 -1.42
N GLN A 412 13.71 -4.76 -2.34
CA GLN A 412 15.10 -4.45 -1.98
C GLN A 412 15.18 -3.18 -1.13
N ARG A 413 14.45 -2.12 -1.49
CA ARG A 413 14.38 -0.91 -0.66
C ARG A 413 13.83 -1.17 0.74
N ARG A 414 12.78 -1.99 0.85
CA ARG A 414 12.22 -2.42 2.15
C ARG A 414 13.24 -3.21 2.97
N LYS A 415 13.97 -4.11 2.31
CA LYS A 415 15.00 -4.96 2.91
C LYS A 415 16.16 -4.14 3.46
N THR A 416 16.68 -3.19 2.68
CA THR A 416 17.66 -2.20 3.14
C THR A 416 17.14 -1.41 4.33
N SER A 417 15.90 -0.93 4.25
CA SER A 417 15.30 -0.14 5.34
C SER A 417 15.16 -0.93 6.64
N LEU A 418 14.80 -2.22 6.55
CA LEU A 418 14.74 -3.15 7.68
C LEU A 418 16.15 -3.42 8.25
N ALA A 419 17.12 -3.72 7.39
CA ALA A 419 18.51 -3.97 7.79
C ALA A 419 19.13 -2.76 8.51
N VAL A 420 18.89 -1.54 8.01
CA VAL A 420 19.35 -0.30 8.64
C VAL A 420 18.78 -0.12 10.04
N LEU A 421 17.50 -0.48 10.26
CA LEU A 421 16.90 -0.41 11.60
C LEU A 421 17.45 -1.48 12.55
N LEU A 422 17.83 -2.65 12.03
CA LEU A 422 18.39 -3.76 12.82
C LEU A 422 19.87 -3.57 13.14
N ALA A 423 20.57 -2.73 12.38
CA ALA A 423 21.97 -2.43 12.61
C ALA A 423 22.18 -1.90 14.04
N PRO A 424 23.23 -2.32 14.76
CA PRO A 424 23.43 -1.92 16.15
C PRO A 424 23.45 -0.38 16.33
N SER A 425 22.94 0.11 17.45
CA SER A 425 22.72 1.56 17.70
C SER A 425 23.95 2.46 17.50
N LYS A 426 25.17 1.92 17.69
CA LYS A 426 26.44 2.61 17.40
C LYS A 426 26.64 2.97 15.91
N TYR A 427 25.92 2.32 15.00
CA TYR A 427 25.96 2.55 13.55
C TYR A 427 24.86 3.51 13.06
N VAL A 428 23.76 3.63 13.80
CA VAL A 428 22.52 4.30 13.35
C VAL A 428 22.65 5.83 13.25
N ARG A 429 23.51 6.45 14.08
CA ARG A 429 23.73 7.91 14.01
C ARG A 429 24.44 8.37 12.73
N ARG A 430 25.26 7.52 12.09
CA ARG A 430 26.01 7.85 10.86
C ARG A 430 25.32 7.37 9.57
N LEU A 431 24.60 6.24 9.62
CA LEU A 431 23.85 5.71 8.47
C LEU A 431 22.63 6.54 8.08
N ALA A 432 21.99 7.19 9.05
CA ALA A 432 20.85 8.06 8.77
C ALA A 432 21.27 9.17 7.79
N ASP A 433 22.46 9.76 7.97
CA ASP A 433 23.00 10.80 7.09
C ASP A 433 23.30 10.29 5.67
N LEU A 434 23.79 9.05 5.54
CA LEU A 434 24.10 8.43 4.25
C LEU A 434 22.86 7.91 3.50
N THR A 435 21.89 7.34 4.22
CA THR A 435 20.62 6.86 3.63
C THR A 435 19.67 8.01 3.28
N GLY A 436 19.74 9.14 3.99
CA GLY A 436 19.08 10.37 3.59
C GLY A 436 19.60 10.91 2.25
N ALA A 437 20.88 10.69 1.93
CA ALA A 437 21.47 11.05 0.64
C ALA A 437 21.21 9.97 -0.44
N ALA A 438 21.30 8.68 -0.10
CA ALA A 438 21.04 7.58 -1.04
C ALA A 438 19.55 7.46 -1.43
N ALA A 439 18.61 7.74 -0.52
CA ALA A 439 17.19 7.84 -0.86
C ALA A 439 16.87 9.06 -1.74
N ARG A 440 17.66 10.14 -1.63
CA ARG A 440 17.57 11.31 -2.53
C ARG A 440 18.13 11.02 -3.92
N VAL A 441 19.21 10.23 -4.01
CA VAL A 441 19.79 9.82 -5.30
C VAL A 441 18.99 8.68 -5.98
N ALA A 442 18.45 7.74 -5.21
CA ALA A 442 17.62 6.66 -5.74
C ALA A 442 16.16 7.09 -6.04
N GLY A 443 15.63 8.08 -5.33
CA GLY A 443 14.36 8.76 -5.67
C GLY A 443 14.48 9.73 -6.85
N ALA A 444 15.70 10.08 -7.26
CA ALA A 444 15.98 10.85 -8.48
C ALA A 444 16.22 9.97 -9.72
N ALA A 445 16.24 8.63 -9.56
CA ALA A 445 16.51 7.69 -10.64
C ALA A 445 15.40 6.65 -10.92
N HIS A 446 14.26 6.69 -10.21
CA HIS A 446 13.16 5.74 -10.43
C HIS A 446 11.77 6.33 -10.27
#